data_AF-A0A118K6Q6-F1
#
_entry.id   AF-A0A118K6Q6-F1
#
_cell.length_a   1.000
_cell.length_b   1.000
_cell.length_c   1.000
_cell.angle_alpha   90.00
_cell.angle_beta   90.00
_cell.angle_gamma   90.00
#
_symmetry.space_group_name_H-M   'P 1'
#
loop_
_entity.id
_entity.type
_entity.pdbx_description
1 polymer ?
#
loop_
_entity_poly.entity_id
_entity_poly.type
_entity_poly.pdbx_seq_one_letter_code
_entity_poly.pdbx_strand_id
1 'polypeptide(L)'
;MNEIKVYCYFDVMDILQNKQIKIDSFSCKHHCNVMYWECIQGMKTITKYTTEFLRLSKCIEIVETEGQKVVRYINGLKGSLQNKIGLHDVWTITKAFSLIIKFF
;
A
#
# COMPACT_ATOMS: atom_id res chain seq x y z
N MET A 1 20.04 5.59 -17.65
CA MET A 1 20.63 4.33 -18.15
C MET A 1 20.64 3.36 -16.97
N ASN A 2 19.87 2.29 -16.88
CA ASN A 2 18.92 1.65 -17.79
C ASN A 2 17.90 0.87 -16.95
N GLU A 3 16.65 0.92 -17.40
CA GLU A 3 15.74 -0.23 -17.48
C GLU A 3 15.36 -1.00 -16.21
N ILE A 4 14.39 -0.46 -15.47
CA ILE A 4 13.34 -1.31 -14.90
C ILE A 4 12.34 -1.56 -16.02
N LYS A 5 12.66 -2.48 -16.93
CA LYS A 5 11.77 -2.92 -18.00
C LYS A 5 11.56 -4.43 -17.89
N VAL A 6 10.29 -4.80 -17.78
CA VAL A 6 9.74 -6.01 -18.42
C VAL A 6 10.11 -7.33 -17.75
N TYR A 7 9.75 -7.50 -16.47
CA TYR A 7 9.53 -8.86 -15.94
C TYR A 7 8.12 -9.40 -16.28
N CYS A 8 7.22 -8.59 -16.86
CA CYS A 8 5.84 -9.01 -17.11
C CYS A 8 5.58 -9.69 -18.48
N TYR A 9 6.59 -9.88 -19.35
CA TYR A 9 6.34 -10.41 -20.70
C TYR A 9 6.55 -11.93 -20.82
N PHE A 10 7.50 -12.52 -20.08
CA PHE A 10 7.84 -13.94 -20.24
C PHE A 10 6.83 -14.91 -19.62
N ASP A 11 6.11 -14.52 -18.57
CA ASP A 11 5.11 -15.39 -17.91
C ASP A 11 3.83 -15.61 -18.73
N VAL A 12 3.67 -14.90 -19.85
CA VAL A 12 2.40 -14.84 -20.61
C VAL A 12 2.13 -16.11 -21.43
N MET A 13 3.15 -16.89 -21.82
CA MET A 13 2.96 -17.94 -22.84
C MET A 13 2.63 -19.34 -22.28
N ASP A 14 3.10 -19.70 -21.09
CA ASP A 14 2.95 -21.07 -20.55
C ASP A 14 1.58 -21.37 -19.90
N ILE A 15 0.76 -20.35 -19.63
CA ILE A 15 -0.46 -20.49 -18.81
C ILE A 15 -1.71 -20.89 -19.65
N LEU A 16 -1.61 -21.07 -20.98
CA LEU A 16 -2.76 -21.00 -21.92
C LEU A 16 -3.97 -21.91 -21.64
N GLN A 17 -3.83 -23.02 -20.91
CA GLN A 17 -4.92 -23.99 -20.70
C GLN A 17 -5.52 -24.00 -19.27
N ASN A 18 -4.88 -23.35 -18.29
CA ASN A 18 -5.36 -23.18 -16.90
C ASN A 18 -5.67 -21.70 -16.56
N LYS A 19 -5.86 -20.90 -17.62
CA LYS A 19 -5.54 -19.47 -17.65
C LYS A 19 -6.59 -18.58 -16.99
N GLN A 20 -7.88 -18.82 -17.15
CA GLN A 20 -8.89 -17.80 -16.80
C GLN A 20 -8.92 -17.44 -15.30
N ILE A 21 -9.06 -18.43 -14.41
CA ILE A 21 -9.13 -18.20 -12.95
C ILE A 21 -7.81 -17.64 -12.41
N LYS A 22 -6.67 -18.12 -12.93
CA LYS A 22 -5.34 -17.64 -12.53
C LYS A 22 -5.05 -16.23 -13.06
N ILE A 23 -5.50 -15.90 -14.28
CA ILE A 23 -5.43 -14.53 -14.85
C ILE A 23 -6.20 -13.57 -13.95
N ASP A 24 -7.44 -13.90 -13.59
CA ASP A 24 -8.29 -13.01 -12.81
C ASP A 24 -7.67 -12.74 -11.42
N SER A 25 -7.13 -13.78 -10.78
CA SER A 25 -6.40 -13.66 -9.51
C SER A 25 -5.08 -12.88 -9.64
N PHE A 26 -4.26 -13.17 -10.65
CA PHE A 26 -2.99 -12.49 -10.89
C PHE A 26 -3.18 -11.01 -11.25
N SER A 27 -4.14 -10.71 -12.13
CA SER A 27 -4.52 -9.35 -12.50
C SER A 27 -5.04 -8.56 -11.31
N CYS A 28 -5.92 -9.16 -10.49
CA CYS A 28 -6.42 -8.56 -9.25
C CYS A 28 -5.28 -8.29 -8.25
N LYS A 29 -4.33 -9.23 -8.13
CA LYS A 29 -3.17 -9.10 -7.23
C LYS A 29 -2.17 -8.05 -7.73
N HIS A 30 -1.91 -7.98 -9.03
CA HIS A 30 -1.09 -6.93 -9.63
C HIS A 30 -1.75 -5.56 -9.44
N HIS A 31 -3.05 -5.45 -9.70
CA HIS A 31 -3.81 -4.24 -9.47
C HIS A 31 -3.76 -3.81 -8.00
N CYS A 32 -3.96 -4.73 -7.04
CA CYS A 32 -3.86 -4.42 -5.61
C CYS A 32 -2.46 -3.96 -5.19
N ASN A 33 -1.40 -4.52 -5.79
CA ASN A 33 -0.03 -4.05 -5.58
C ASN A 33 0.11 -2.59 -6.01
N VAL A 34 -0.24 -2.27 -7.26
CA VAL A 34 -0.13 -0.89 -7.78
C VAL A 34 -0.91 0.09 -6.89
N MET A 35 -2.16 -0.24 -6.56
CA MET A 35 -3.00 0.61 -5.72
C MET A 35 -2.43 0.80 -4.31
N TYR A 36 -1.73 -0.20 -3.75
CA TYR A 36 -1.06 -0.06 -2.45
C TYR A 36 0.16 0.86 -2.51
N TRP A 37 1.02 0.67 -3.51
CA TRP A 37 2.23 1.47 -3.68
C TRP A 37 1.92 2.95 -3.93
N GLU A 38 0.79 3.23 -4.57
CA GLU A 38 0.30 4.59 -4.85
C GLU A 38 -0.69 5.10 -3.78
N CYS A 39 -0.87 4.39 -2.68
CA CYS A 39 -1.87 4.74 -1.66
C CYS A 39 -1.45 5.98 -0.85
N ILE A 40 -2.01 7.13 -1.24
CA ILE A 40 -1.83 8.41 -0.55
C ILE A 40 -3.16 8.97 0.00
N GLN A 41 -3.07 9.80 1.04
CA GLN A 41 -4.22 10.45 1.67
C GLN A 41 -4.91 11.39 0.67
N GLY A 42 -4.16 12.25 -0.03
CA GLY A 42 -4.73 13.24 -0.96
C GLY A 42 -5.85 14.05 -0.31
N MET A 43 -7.04 14.06 -0.92
CA MET A 43 -8.23 14.75 -0.42
C MET A 43 -9.07 13.91 0.56
N LYS A 44 -8.67 12.67 0.85
CA LYS A 44 -9.43 11.75 1.72
C LYS A 44 -9.33 12.20 3.18
N THR A 45 -10.40 11.92 3.93
CA THR A 45 -10.34 11.97 5.39
C THR A 45 -9.37 10.91 5.91
N ILE A 46 -8.83 11.11 7.12
CA ILE A 46 -7.87 10.18 7.71
C ILE A 46 -8.47 8.79 7.89
N THR A 47 -9.74 8.71 8.29
CA THR A 47 -10.46 7.43 8.40
C THR A 47 -10.56 6.72 7.06
N LYS A 48 -10.95 7.44 5.98
CA LYS A 48 -11.05 6.84 4.64
C LYS A 48 -9.70 6.34 4.15
N TYR A 49 -8.65 7.15 4.29
CA TYR A 49 -7.29 6.79 3.94
C TYR A 49 -6.80 5.55 4.71
N THR A 50 -6.98 5.54 6.04
CA THR A 50 -6.52 4.44 6.90
C THR A 50 -7.22 3.13 6.58
N THR A 51 -8.54 3.16 6.39
CA THR A 51 -9.32 1.98 5.99
C THR A 51 -8.86 1.43 4.64
N GLU A 52 -8.67 2.30 3.66
CA GLU A 52 -8.20 1.91 2.32
C GLU A 52 -6.79 1.30 2.36
N PHE A 53 -5.87 1.94 3.08
CA PHE A 53 -4.50 1.46 3.26
C PHE A 53 -4.47 0.06 3.89
N LEU A 54 -5.23 -0.16 4.97
CA LEU A 54 -5.31 -1.44 5.66
C LEU A 54 -6.00 -2.53 4.82
N ARG A 55 -6.98 -2.15 3.98
CA ARG A 55 -7.61 -3.08 3.05
C ARG A 55 -6.61 -3.51 1.99
N LEU A 56 -5.93 -2.55 1.37
CA LEU A 56 -4.90 -2.81 0.36
C LEU A 56 -3.77 -3.65 0.96
N SER A 57 -3.25 -3.31 2.13
CA SER A 57 -2.16 -4.06 2.80
C SER A 57 -2.47 -5.52 3.11
N LYS A 58 -3.75 -5.92 3.11
CA LYS A 58 -4.19 -7.32 3.27
C LYS A 58 -4.36 -8.05 1.95
N CYS A 59 -4.64 -7.32 0.87
CA CYS A 59 -4.79 -7.88 -0.49
C CYS A 59 -3.45 -8.27 -1.13
N ILE A 60 -2.36 -7.83 -0.52
CA ILE A 60 -1.00 -8.04 -0.97
C ILE A 60 -0.29 -8.98 -0.02
N GLU A 61 0.23 -10.06 -0.61
CA GLU A 61 1.15 -11.00 0.03
C GLU A 61 2.58 -10.41 -0.01
N ILE A 62 2.70 -9.09 0.18
CA ILE A 62 4.00 -8.42 0.18
C ILE A 62 4.69 -8.75 1.49
N VAL A 63 5.96 -9.13 1.37
CA VAL A 63 6.93 -9.41 2.44
C VAL A 63 7.36 -8.11 3.15
N GLU A 64 6.42 -7.22 3.50
CA GLU A 64 6.71 -6.04 4.31
C GLU A 64 6.55 -6.37 5.79
N THR A 65 7.56 -6.02 6.56
CA THR A 65 7.49 -5.99 8.01
C THR A 65 6.48 -4.92 8.46
N GLU A 66 5.93 -5.07 9.67
CA GLU A 66 5.01 -4.07 10.23
C GLU A 66 5.64 -2.67 10.29
N GLY A 67 6.95 -2.57 10.56
CA GLY A 67 7.67 -1.29 10.53
C GLY A 67 7.68 -0.65 9.14
N GLN A 68 7.90 -1.43 8.08
CA GLN A 68 7.85 -0.93 6.71
C GLN A 68 6.44 -0.42 6.34
N LYS A 69 5.39 -1.13 6.77
CA LYS A 69 4.00 -0.69 6.57
C LYS A 69 3.71 0.61 7.31
N VAL A 70 4.23 0.79 8.53
CA VAL A 70 4.08 2.02 9.30
C VAL A 70 4.76 3.19 8.61
N VAL A 71 6.00 3.02 8.14
CA VAL A 71 6.73 4.04 7.39
C VAL A 71 5.96 4.44 6.13
N ARG A 72 5.44 3.46 5.38
CA ARG A 72 4.65 3.73 4.18
C ARG A 72 3.34 4.46 4.49
N TYR A 73 2.62 4.02 5.53
CA TYR A 73 1.41 4.69 5.99
C TYR A 73 1.69 6.15 6.34
N ILE A 74 2.77 6.43 7.08
CA ILE A 74 3.15 7.79 7.45
C ILE A 74 3.48 8.61 6.18
N ASN A 75 4.30 8.07 5.28
CA ASN A 75 4.71 8.77 4.06
C ASN A 75 3.53 9.05 3.10
N GLY A 76 2.45 8.28 3.17
CA GLY A 76 1.24 8.53 2.40
C GLY A 76 0.31 9.58 2.99
N LEU A 77 0.54 10.05 4.23
CA LEU A 77 -0.26 11.13 4.85
C LEU A 77 0.03 12.50 4.20
N LYS A 78 -0.83 13.49 4.47
CA LYS A 78 -0.50 14.90 4.17
C LYS A 78 0.74 15.35 4.94
N GLY A 79 1.59 16.16 4.32
CA GLY A 79 2.84 16.64 4.92
C GLY A 79 2.66 17.31 6.29
N SER A 80 1.57 18.05 6.51
CA SER A 80 1.26 18.65 7.81
C SER A 80 1.07 17.63 8.93
N LEU A 81 0.56 16.44 8.61
CA LEU A 81 0.40 15.34 9.56
C LEU A 81 1.68 14.52 9.71
N GLN A 82 2.44 14.34 8.63
CA GLN A 82 3.77 13.73 8.69
C GLN A 82 4.68 14.49 9.67
N ASN A 83 4.69 15.82 9.57
CA ASN A 83 5.50 16.66 10.46
C ASN A 83 5.08 16.53 11.93
N LYS A 84 3.77 16.50 12.22
CA LYS A 84 3.27 16.32 13.58
C LYS A 84 3.56 14.92 14.14
N ILE A 85 3.38 13.89 13.31
CA ILE A 85 3.53 12.50 13.74
C ILE A 85 5.00 12.11 13.92
N GLY A 86 5.91 12.70 13.12
CA GLY A 86 7.35 12.47 13.21
C GLY A 86 7.99 12.95 14.51
N LEU A 87 7.25 13.69 15.35
CA LEU A 87 7.66 14.09 16.69
C LEU A 87 7.37 13.02 17.77
N HIS A 88 6.77 11.89 17.37
CA HIS A 88 6.36 10.84 18.28
C HIS A 88 6.95 9.49 17.85
N ASP A 89 7.23 8.63 18.83
CA ASP A 89 7.56 7.23 18.57
C ASP A 89 6.31 6.46 18.13
N VAL A 90 6.33 5.99 16.88
CA VAL A 90 5.21 5.30 16.24
C VAL A 90 5.68 4.01 15.61
N TRP A 91 5.16 2.90 16.14
CA TRP A 91 5.53 1.54 15.72
C TRP A 91 4.36 0.74 15.14
N THR A 92 3.15 1.29 15.16
CA THR A 92 1.95 0.64 14.61
C THR A 92 1.04 1.66 13.92
N ILE A 93 0.31 1.20 12.91
CA ILE A 93 -0.68 2.02 12.18
C ILE A 93 -1.78 2.48 13.14
N THR A 94 -2.20 1.64 14.08
CA THR A 94 -3.19 2.00 15.10
C THR A 94 -2.70 3.15 15.97
N LYS A 95 -1.45 3.10 16.45
CA LYS A 95 -0.85 4.21 17.22
C LYS A 95 -0.79 5.48 16.39
N ALA A 96 -0.38 5.36 15.14
CA ALA A 96 -0.31 6.47 14.20
C ALA A 96 -1.68 7.16 14.03
N PHE A 97 -2.70 6.36 13.72
CA PHE A 97 -4.08 6.82 13.56
C PHE A 97 -4.61 7.48 14.84
N SER A 98 -4.43 6.84 16.00
CA SER A 98 -4.89 7.40 17.28
C SER A 98 -4.21 8.73 17.63
N LEU A 99 -2.94 8.93 17.27
CA LEU A 99 -2.27 10.23 17.44
C LEU A 99 -2.86 11.28 16.50
N ILE A 100 -3.07 10.93 15.24
CA ILE A 100 -3.62 11.86 14.24
C ILE A 100 -5.00 12.36 14.65
N ILE A 101 -5.87 11.47 15.15
CA ILE A 101 -7.21 11.86 15.64
C ILE A 101 -7.13 12.87 16.79
N LYS A 102 -6.08 12.82 17.63
CA LYS A 102 -5.87 13.78 18.73
C LYS A 102 -5.34 15.13 18.28
N PHE A 103 -4.90 15.28 17.02
CA PHE A 103 -4.42 16.56 16.49
C PHE A 103 -5.56 17.49 16.05
N PHE A 104 -6.79 16.97 16.00
CA PHE A 104 -8.02 17.69 15.68
C PHE A 104 -8.83 17.88 16.96
#